data_AF-A0A6B3FAP7-F1
#
_entry.id   AF-A0A6B3FAP7-F1
#
_cell.length_a   1.000
_cell.length_b   1.000
_cell.length_c   1.000
_cell.angle_alpha   90.00
_cell.angle_beta   90.00
_cell.angle_gamma   90.00
#
_symmetry.space_group_name_H-M   'P 1'
#
loop_
_entity.id
_entity.type
_entity.pdbx_description
1 polymer ?
#
loop_
_entity_poly.entity_id
_entity_poly.type
_entity_poly.pdbx_seq_one_letter_code
_entity_poly.pdbx_strand_id
1 'polypeptide(L)' 'MRILHTSDWHLGRSLHRVSLLDAQAAFLDHLVATVRERDVEAVVVAGDVYDRAVPSLPAVELYDQALHRLAALGVPTVL' A
#
# COMPACT_ATOMS: atom_id res chain seq x y z
N MET A 1 4.18 3.64 21.01
CA MET A 1 3.26 2.99 20.08
C MET A 1 2.62 4.00 19.13
N ARG A 2 3.22 4.17 17.95
CA ARG A 2 2.67 4.92 16.82
C ARG A 2 2.12 3.96 15.77
N ILE A 3 0.86 4.14 15.39
CA ILE A 3 0.20 3.36 14.34
C ILE A 3 -0.11 4.29 13.18
N LEU A 4 0.15 3.84 11.96
CA LEU A 4 -0.36 4.48 10.74
C LEU A 4 -1.59 3.71 10.27
N HIS A 5 -2.73 4.39 10.25
CA HIS A 5 -3.99 3.83 9.77
C HIS A 5 -4.34 4.41 8.40
N THR A 6 -4.63 3.54 7.43
CA THR A 6 -5.03 3.87 6.06
C THR A 6 -6.09 2.85 5.59
N SER A 7 -6.70 3.07 4.43
CA SER A 7 -7.71 2.20 3.84
C SER A 7 -7.84 2.50 2.34
N ASP A 8 -8.66 1.74 1.63
CA ASP A 8 -9.16 2.08 0.28
C ASP A 8 -8.06 2.31 -0.78
N TRP A 9 -7.03 1.46 -0.78
CA TRP A 9 -5.94 1.58 -1.74
C TRP A 9 -6.40 1.32 -3.18
N HIS A 10 -7.36 0.40 -3.36
CA HIS A 10 -7.90 -0.03 -4.63
C HIS A 10 -6.82 -0.24 -5.71
N LEU A 11 -5.76 -0.99 -5.39
CA LEU A 11 -4.65 -1.22 -6.30
C LEU A 11 -5.13 -1.79 -7.64
N GLY A 12 -4.63 -1.22 -8.74
CA GLY A 12 -5.03 -1.58 -10.11
C GLY A 12 -6.23 -0.81 -10.66
N ARG A 13 -6.77 0.17 -9.91
CA ARG A 13 -7.85 1.04 -10.37
C ARG A 13 -7.44 1.84 -11.60
N SER A 14 -8.43 2.09 -12.48
CA SER A 14 -8.31 3.06 -13.58
C SER A 14 -9.34 4.17 -13.41
N LEU A 15 -8.97 5.40 -13.74
CA LEU A 15 -9.87 6.56 -13.76
C LEU A 15 -9.97 7.08 -15.20
N HIS A 16 -11.19 7.12 -15.75
CA HIS A 16 -11.42 7.51 -17.16
C HIS A 16 -10.50 6.78 -18.17
N ARG A 17 -10.30 5.46 -17.97
CA ARG A 17 -9.43 4.58 -18.78
C ARG A 17 -7.93 4.86 -18.65
N VAL A 18 -7.52 5.73 -17.73
CA VAL A 18 -6.13 5.94 -17.38
C VAL A 18 -5.80 5.10 -16.14
N SER A 19 -4.73 4.31 -16.23
CA SER A 19 -4.24 3.52 -15.10
C SER A 19 -3.77 4.44 -13.97
N LEU A 20 -4.10 4.10 -12.72
CA LEU A 20 -3.60 4.80 -11.54
C LEU A 20 -2.37 4.12 -10.92
N LEU A 21 -1.84 3.04 -11.53
CA LEU A 21 -0.74 2.26 -10.94
C LEU A 21 0.49 3.11 -10.59
N ASP A 22 0.91 4.04 -11.45
CA ASP A 22 2.07 4.89 -11.18
C ASP A 22 1.82 5.83 -9.99
N ALA A 23 0.61 6.37 -9.89
CA ALA A 23 0.21 7.21 -8.75
C ALA A 23 0.10 6.38 -7.46
N GLN A 24 -0.39 5.14 -7.55
CA GLN A 24 -0.46 4.20 -6.43
C GLN A 24 0.94 3.80 -5.96
N ALA A 25 1.89 3.60 -6.88
CA ALA A 25 3.28 3.36 -6.55
C ALA A 25 3.91 4.55 -5.82
N ALA A 26 3.69 5.77 -6.31
CA ALA A 26 4.16 6.98 -5.64
C ALA A 26 3.53 7.15 -4.24
N PHE A 27 2.26 6.79 -4.06
CA PHE A 27 1.63 6.77 -2.75
C PHE A 27 2.29 5.75 -1.81
N LEU A 28 2.55 4.53 -2.27
CA LEU A 28 3.20 3.49 -1.45
C LEU A 28 4.64 3.85 -1.10
N ASP A 29 5.37 4.51 -2.02
CA ASP A 29 6.67 5.10 -1.74
C ASP A 29 6.60 6.12 -0.59
N HIS A 30 5.62 7.02 -0.65
CA HIS A 30 5.40 8.00 0.39
C HIS A 30 5.00 7.36 1.72
N LEU A 31 4.17 6.32 1.69
CA LEU A 31 3.75 5.58 2.88
C LEU A 31 4.96 4.94 3.57
N VAL A 32 5.81 4.23 2.83
CA VAL A 32 7.01 3.58 3.38
C VAL A 32 7.99 4.63 3.93
N ALA A 33 8.19 5.74 3.22
CA ALA A 33 9.02 6.85 3.71
C ALA A 33 8.49 7.42 5.03
N THR A 34 7.17 7.65 5.10
CA THR A 34 6.49 8.16 6.30
C THR A 34 6.62 7.20 7.47
N VAL A 35 6.46 5.89 7.25
CA VAL A 35 6.64 4.86 8.27
C VAL A 35 8.04 4.94 8.89
N ARG A 36 9.07 5.07 8.06
CA ARG A 36 10.46 5.20 8.50
C ARG A 36 10.71 6.51 9.23
N GLU A 37 10.31 7.64 8.66
CA GLU A 37 10.60 8.98 9.19
C GLU A 37 9.86 9.30 10.49
N ARG A 38 8.74 8.63 10.72
CA ARG A 38 7.88 8.84 11.89
C ARG A 38 7.96 7.68 12.88
N ASP A 39 8.96 6.81 12.78
CA ASP A 39 9.13 5.58 13.56
C ASP A 39 7.79 4.91 13.89
N VAL A 40 7.02 4.60 12.83
CA VAL A 40 5.74 3.91 12.95
C VAL A 40 6.01 2.46 13.34
N GLU A 41 5.27 1.96 14.32
CA GLU A 41 5.46 0.63 14.90
C GLU A 41 4.47 -0.39 14.31
N ALA A 42 3.41 0.06 13.64
CA ALA A 42 2.49 -0.81 12.88
C ALA A 42 1.74 -0.01 11.80
N VAL A 43 1.48 -0.65 10.66
CA VAL A 43 0.60 -0.12 9.61
C VAL A 43 -0.70 -0.93 9.61
N VAL A 44 -1.84 -0.24 9.60
CA VAL A 44 -3.17 -0.85 9.49
C VAL A 44 -3.82 -0.36 8.20
N VAL A 45 -4.20 -1.30 7.33
CA VAL A 45 -4.94 -1.04 6.09
C VAL A 45 -6.36 -1.57 6.25
N ALA A 46 -7.30 -0.71 6.58
CA ALA A 46 -8.68 -1.09 6.92
C ALA A 46 -9.55 -1.35 5.67
N GLY A 47 -9.20 -2.37 4.90
CA GLY A 47 -10.00 -2.85 3.77
C GLY A 47 -9.63 -2.25 2.40
N ASP A 48 -10.26 -2.82 1.37
CA ASP A 48 -10.19 -2.39 -0.04
C ASP A 48 -8.76 -2.21 -0.58
N VAL A 49 -7.92 -3.21 -0.34
CA VAL A 49 -6.55 -3.29 -0.88
C VAL A 49 -6.56 -3.29 -2.41
N TYR A 50 -7.42 -4.10 -3.03
CA TYR A 50 -7.51 -4.25 -4.48
C TYR A 50 -8.79 -3.61 -5.04
N ASP A 51 -8.72 -3.08 -6.27
CA ASP A 51 -9.90 -2.53 -6.96
C ASP A 51 -10.95 -3.60 -7.29
N ARG A 52 -10.51 -4.84 -7.50
CA ARG A 52 -11.35 -5.96 -7.96
C ARG A 52 -11.05 -7.23 -7.19
N ALA A 53 -12.06 -8.10 -7.08
CA ALA A 53 -11.92 -9.41 -6.45
C ALA A 53 -10.86 -10.30 -7.11
N VAL A 54 -10.71 -10.19 -8.43
CA VAL A 54 -9.59 -10.79 -9.19
C VAL A 54 -8.66 -9.66 -9.62
N PRO A 55 -7.59 -9.36 -8.85
CA PRO A 55 -6.69 -8.28 -9.17
C PRO A 55 -5.82 -8.61 -10.38
N SER A 56 -5.36 -7.57 -11.08
CA SER A 56 -4.36 -7.72 -12.14
C SER A 56 -2.98 -8.04 -11.56
N LEU A 57 -2.12 -8.74 -12.32
CA LEU A 57 -0.75 -9.04 -11.91
C LEU A 57 0.03 -7.80 -11.43
N PRO A 58 0.03 -6.65 -12.13
CA PRO A 58 0.74 -5.46 -11.67
C PRO A 58 0.24 -4.92 -10.32
N ALA A 59 -1.05 -5.07 -10.00
CA ALA A 59 -1.58 -4.65 -8.71
C ALA A 59 -1.09 -5.56 -7.58
N VAL A 60 -0.98 -6.87 -7.83
CA VAL A 60 -0.43 -7.84 -6.88
C VAL A 60 1.07 -7.60 -6.68
N GLU A 61 1.83 -7.37 -7.75
CA GLU A 61 3.25 -7.04 -7.67
C GLU A 61 3.50 -5.77 -6.86
N LEU A 62 2.68 -4.73 -7.08
CA LEU A 62 2.80 -3.47 -6.36
C LEU A 62 2.50 -3.63 -4.86
N TYR A 63 1.47 -4.41 -4.53
CA TYR A 63 1.15 -4.77 -3.15
C TYR A 63 2.28 -5.56 -2.48
N ASP A 64 2.80 -6.58 -3.16
CA ASP A 64 3.89 -7.43 -2.68
C ASP A 64 5.16 -6.61 -2.40
N GLN A 65 5.52 -5.68 -3.30
CA GLN A 65 6.63 -4.76 -3.09
C GLN A 65 6.45 -3.88 -1.85
N ALA A 66 5.26 -3.36 -1.60
CA ALA A 66 4.99 -2.56 -0.42
C ALA A 66 5.14 -3.37 0.88
N LEU A 67 4.59 -4.59 0.91
CA LEU A 67 4.71 -5.48 2.07
C LEU A 67 6.17 -5.85 2.36
N HIS A 68 6.95 -6.22 1.34
CA HIS A 68 8.36 -6.54 1.51
C HIS A 68 9.16 -5.35 2.06
N ARG A 69 8.86 -4.13 1.60
CA ARG A 69 9.51 -2.91 2.10
C ARG A 69 9.15 -2.60 3.55
N LEU A 70 7.88 -2.76 3.94
CA LEU A 70 7.45 -2.59 5.34
C LEU A 70 8.06 -3.67 6.25
N ALA A 71 8.09 -4.93 5.79
CA ALA A 71 8.72 -6.03 6.50
C ALA A 71 10.23 -5.83 6.69
N ALA A 72 10.93 -5.28 5.68
CA ALA A 72 12.35 -4.94 5.79
C ALA A 72 12.64 -3.85 6.84
N LEU A 73 11.64 -3.02 7.19
CA LEU A 73 11.72 -2.07 8.30
C LEU A 73 11.36 -2.69 9.66
N GLY A 74 10.98 -3.97 9.70
CA GLY A 74 10.49 -4.64 10.91
C GLY A 74 9.11 -4.16 11.35
N VAL A 75 8.34 -3.51 10.47
CA VAL A 75 7.03 -2.94 10.80
C VAL A 75 5.92 -3.91 10.38
N PRO A 76 5.15 -4.48 11.33
CA PRO A 76 4.01 -5.33 10.99
C PRO A 76 2.93 -4.55 10.23
N THR A 77 2.36 -5.20 9.21
CA THR A 77 1.21 -4.69 8.46
C THR A 77 -0.01 -5.55 8.78
N VAL A 78 -1.12 -4.90 9.16
CA VAL A 78 -2.41 -5.52 9.47
C VAL A 78 -3.41 -5.08 8.40
N LEU A 79 -4.24 -6.01 7.93
CA LEU A 79 -5.20 -5.86 6.85
C LEU A 79 -6.59 -6.27 7.33
#